data_AF-A0A7T5UKC8-F1
#
_entry.id   AF-A0A7T5UKC8-F1
#
_cell.length_a   1.000
_cell.length_b   1.000
_cell.length_c   1.000
_cell.angle_alpha   90.00
_cell.angle_beta   90.00
_cell.angle_gamma   90.00
#
_symmetry.space_group_name_H-M   'P 1'
#
loop_
_entity.id
_entity.type
_entity.pdbx_description
1 polymer ?
#
loop_
_entity_poly.entity_id
_entity_poly.type
_entity_poly.pdbx_seq_one_letter_code
_entity_poly.pdbx_strand_id
1 'polypeptide(L)'
;MNQEILKKLEGLQTVETMQKELNLTKQSTINLISKLKKQGYLTIWLGGGNKKRMYKISQKKQRLRDPGMFDIINKYSPHMKLSEWYDHQVHGTYGPEEALIEALQTKSFRVISASMFLFNHITNWPKLYKIAKEKNCWQKVGALYDVAKMFFKVRKMPLKYRKQTYKNKQYLIRDYETKEKNFILIEKKWKVPIPFRMGDIHKVKYDNP
;
A
#
# COMPACT_ATOMS: atom_id res chain seq x y z
N MET A 1 33.45 -3.79 4.90
CA MET A 1 32.99 -3.66 6.30
C MET A 1 33.53 -4.86 7.04
N ASN A 2 34.11 -4.69 8.24
CA ASN A 2 34.69 -5.81 8.98
C ASN A 2 33.59 -6.82 9.33
N GLN A 3 33.71 -8.04 8.82
CA GLN A 3 32.78 -9.14 9.10
C GLN A 3 32.71 -9.47 10.60
N GLU A 4 33.79 -9.19 11.35
CA GLU A 4 33.85 -9.35 12.80
C GLU A 4 32.87 -8.45 13.55
N ILE A 5 32.68 -7.20 13.08
CA ILE A 5 31.72 -6.28 13.70
C ILE A 5 30.30 -6.79 13.50
N LEU A 6 29.98 -7.31 12.31
CA LEU A 6 28.66 -7.87 12.01
C LEU A 6 28.38 -9.16 12.80
N LYS A 7 29.40 -10.00 13.02
CA LYS A 7 29.28 -11.20 13.86
C LYS A 7 29.02 -10.85 15.32
N LYS A 8 29.74 -9.87 15.88
CA LYS A 8 29.56 -9.44 17.28
C LYS A 8 28.17 -8.85 17.52
N LEU A 9 27.71 -8.01 16.61
CA LEU A 9 26.46 -7.28 16.75
C LEU A 9 25.22 -8.04 16.20
N GLU A 10 25.33 -9.31 15.81
CA GLU A 10 24.23 -10.03 15.18
C GLU A 10 23.02 -10.16 16.12
N GLY A 11 21.81 -9.93 15.60
CA GLY A 11 20.57 -10.02 16.37
C GLY A 11 19.94 -8.67 16.71
N LEU A 12 19.18 -8.63 17.81
CA LEU A 12 18.47 -7.43 18.27
C LEU A 12 19.36 -6.60 19.19
N GLN A 13 19.59 -5.35 18.81
CA GLN A 13 20.52 -4.45 19.46
C GLN A 13 19.90 -3.06 19.70
N THR A 14 20.32 -2.39 20.75
CA THR A 14 20.05 -0.98 21.03
C THR A 14 21.33 -0.16 20.87
N VAL A 15 21.23 1.17 20.89
CA VAL A 15 22.44 2.02 20.87
C VAL A 15 23.34 1.69 22.08
N GLU A 16 22.73 1.49 23.24
CA GLU A 16 23.44 1.22 24.50
C GLU A 16 24.18 -0.12 24.46
N THR A 17 23.57 -1.16 23.89
CA THR A 17 24.21 -2.49 23.78
C THR A 17 25.35 -2.47 22.76
N MET A 18 25.17 -1.81 21.61
CA MET A 18 26.25 -1.63 20.62
C MET A 18 27.44 -0.85 21.18
N GLN A 19 27.18 0.18 22.00
CA GLN A 19 28.24 0.93 22.68
C GLN A 19 29.06 0.03 23.60
N LYS A 20 28.40 -0.83 24.39
CA LYS A 20 29.05 -1.76 25.31
C LYS A 20 29.85 -2.83 24.57
N GLU A 21 29.28 -3.45 23.54
CA GLU A 21 29.92 -4.55 22.81
C GLU A 21 31.15 -4.11 22.00
N LEU A 22 31.15 -2.89 21.47
CA LEU A 22 32.24 -2.36 20.64
C LEU A 22 33.11 -1.32 21.36
N ASN A 23 32.81 -1.01 22.62
CA ASN A 23 33.45 0.04 23.40
C ASN A 23 33.52 1.39 22.65
N LEU A 24 32.39 1.78 22.04
CA LEU A 24 32.27 2.98 21.22
C LEU A 24 31.55 4.11 21.96
N THR A 25 31.91 5.35 21.61
CA THR A 25 31.13 6.52 22.01
C THR A 25 29.75 6.51 21.36
N LYS A 26 28.79 7.21 21.97
CA LYS A 26 27.41 7.32 21.46
C LYS A 26 27.37 7.84 20.03
N GLN A 27 28.17 8.87 19.72
CA GLN A 27 28.25 9.45 18.38
C GLN A 27 28.81 8.47 17.35
N SER A 28 29.88 7.75 17.71
CA SER A 28 30.48 6.72 16.84
C SER A 28 29.51 5.58 16.56
N THR A 29 28.71 5.20 17.57
CA THR A 29 27.67 4.18 17.44
C THR A 29 26.54 4.63 16.51
N ILE A 30 26.09 5.89 16.63
CA ILE A 30 25.09 6.46 15.71
C ILE A 30 25.61 6.49 14.26
N ASN A 31 26.87 6.89 14.08
CA ASN A 31 27.52 6.87 12.76
C ASN A 31 27.62 5.44 12.20
N LEU A 32 27.96 4.46 13.03
CA LEU A 32 27.98 3.05 12.66
C LEU A 32 26.60 2.56 12.24
N ILE A 33 25.55 2.85 13.02
CA ILE A 33 24.16 2.52 12.68
C ILE A 33 23.78 3.12 11.32
N SER A 34 24.10 4.40 11.08
CA SER A 34 23.85 5.06 9.79
C SER A 34 24.56 4.35 8.63
N LYS A 35 25.81 3.92 8.84
CA LYS A 35 26.60 3.15 7.86
C LYS A 35 26.01 1.76 7.62
N LEU A 36 25.68 1.01 8.68
CA LEU A 36 25.05 -0.31 8.62
C LEU A 36 23.71 -0.26 7.86
N LYS A 37 22.90 0.77 8.13
CA LYS A 37 21.63 1.03 7.44
C LYS A 37 21.83 1.29 5.95
N LYS A 38 22.74 2.19 5.58
CA LYS A 38 23.05 2.49 4.16
C LYS A 38 23.57 1.26 3.40
N GLN A 39 24.27 0.36 4.08
CA GLN A 39 24.82 -0.85 3.49
C GLN A 39 23.86 -2.05 3.50
N GLY A 40 22.67 -1.90 4.09
CA GLY A 40 21.62 -2.93 4.11
C GLY A 40 21.81 -4.03 5.15
N TYR A 41 22.63 -3.83 6.18
CA TYR A 41 22.83 -4.86 7.23
C TYR A 41 21.95 -4.66 8.47
N LEU A 42 21.16 -3.59 8.50
CA LEU A 42 20.40 -3.17 9.67
C LEU A 42 18.98 -2.76 9.27
N THR A 43 17.99 -3.35 9.94
CA THR A 43 16.57 -2.93 9.91
C THR A 43 16.17 -2.36 11.27
N ILE A 44 15.28 -1.38 11.25
CA ILE A 44 14.65 -0.88 12.48
C ILE A 44 13.52 -1.87 12.80
N TRP A 45 13.64 -2.59 13.91
CA TRP A 45 12.69 -3.62 14.28
C TRP A 45 11.49 -3.04 15.02
N LEU A 46 11.75 -2.24 16.05
CA LEU A 46 10.72 -1.65 16.92
C LEU A 46 11.21 -0.31 17.48
N GLY A 47 10.27 0.58 17.77
CA GLY A 47 10.50 1.82 18.50
C GLY A 47 10.58 3.08 17.65
N GLY A 48 10.34 4.20 18.31
CA GLY A 48 10.13 5.54 17.74
C GLY A 48 9.42 6.44 18.76
N GLY A 49 9.68 7.74 18.74
CA GLY A 49 9.18 8.66 19.78
C GLY A 49 9.77 8.35 21.16
N ASN A 50 8.90 8.12 22.16
CA ASN A 50 9.28 7.90 23.56
C ASN A 50 9.82 6.49 23.87
N LYS A 51 9.77 5.54 22.93
CA LYS A 51 10.28 4.17 23.13
C LYS A 51 11.70 4.04 22.61
N LYS A 52 12.55 3.29 23.33
CA LYS A 52 13.91 2.96 22.88
C LYS A 52 13.85 2.26 21.51
N ARG A 53 14.68 2.73 20.57
CA ARG A 53 14.80 2.13 19.23
C ARG A 53 15.60 0.84 19.30
N MET A 54 15.05 -0.21 18.73
CA MET A 54 15.70 -1.52 18.56
C MET A 54 16.02 -1.75 17.10
N TYR A 55 17.25 -2.18 16.86
CA TYR A 55 17.82 -2.46 15.55
C TYR A 55 18.05 -3.96 15.41
N LYS A 56 17.68 -4.53 14.27
CA LYS A 56 18.00 -5.92 13.93
C LYS A 56 19.15 -5.93 12.95
N ILE A 57 20.30 -6.43 13.38
CA ILE A 57 21.51 -6.52 12.56
C ILE A 57 21.65 -7.95 12.05
N SER A 58 21.95 -8.09 10.75
CA SER A 58 22.17 -9.38 10.11
C SER A 58 23.53 -9.41 9.42
N GLN A 59 24.17 -10.58 9.39
CA GLN A 59 25.40 -10.79 8.63
C GLN A 59 25.19 -10.71 7.12
N LYS A 60 23.98 -11.00 6.65
CA LYS A 60 23.61 -10.91 5.23
C LYS A 60 23.01 -9.53 4.96
N LYS A 61 23.37 -8.94 3.81
CA LYS A 61 22.66 -7.75 3.32
C LYS A 61 21.19 -8.11 3.17
N GLN A 62 20.36 -7.45 3.95
CA GLN A 62 18.93 -7.43 3.73
C GLN A 62 18.71 -6.73 2.40
N ARG A 63 18.09 -7.45 1.46
CA ARG A 63 17.67 -6.83 0.21
C ARG A 63 16.64 -5.76 0.56
N LEU A 64 16.75 -4.59 -0.06
CA LEU A 64 15.65 -3.63 -0.03
C LEU A 64 14.42 -4.37 -0.54
N ARG A 65 13.41 -4.50 0.32
CA ARG A 65 12.13 -5.09 -0.07
C ARG A 65 11.55 -4.18 -1.15
N ASP A 66 11.16 -4.78 -2.28
CA ASP A 66 10.37 -4.06 -3.28
C ASP A 66 9.04 -3.66 -2.63
N PRO A 67 8.55 -2.42 -2.83
CA PRO A 67 7.34 -1.94 -2.17
C PRO A 67 6.16 -2.88 -2.43
N GLY A 68 5.47 -3.30 -1.38
CA GLY A 68 4.26 -4.12 -1.50
C GLY A 68 2.99 -3.28 -1.71
N MET A 69 1.84 -3.95 -1.76
CA MET A 69 0.52 -3.33 -1.90
C MET A 69 0.29 -2.21 -0.87
N PHE A 70 0.52 -2.54 0.41
CA PHE A 70 0.28 -1.62 1.51
C PHE A 70 1.28 -0.45 1.51
N ASP A 71 2.54 -0.68 1.13
CA ASP A 71 3.54 0.41 0.98
C ASP A 71 3.07 1.43 -0.05
N ILE A 72 2.59 0.96 -1.21
CA ILE A 72 2.11 1.83 -2.29
C ILE A 72 0.84 2.58 -1.87
N ILE A 73 -0.13 1.88 -1.26
CA ILE A 73 -1.35 2.53 -0.75
C ILE A 73 -0.99 3.57 0.31
N ASN A 74 -0.14 3.23 1.28
CA ASN A 74 0.28 4.15 2.32
C ASN A 74 1.10 5.32 1.78
N LYS A 75 1.87 5.14 0.71
CA LYS A 75 2.59 6.23 0.06
C LYS A 75 1.66 7.26 -0.58
N TYR A 76 0.58 6.81 -1.22
CA TYR A 76 -0.28 7.66 -2.05
C TYR A 76 -1.65 7.98 -1.45
N SER A 77 -2.05 7.34 -0.36
CA SER A 77 -3.26 7.63 0.40
C SER A 77 -2.90 8.51 1.60
N PRO A 78 -3.11 9.83 1.52
CA PRO A 78 -2.78 10.74 2.63
C PRO A 78 -3.71 10.53 3.83
N HIS A 79 -4.99 10.26 3.59
CA HIS A 79 -6.03 10.27 4.62
C HIS A 79 -6.25 8.91 5.30
N MET A 80 -5.91 7.80 4.65
CA MET A 80 -6.12 6.47 5.22
C MET A 80 -4.86 5.64 5.12
N LYS A 81 -4.11 5.57 6.22
CA LYS A 81 -3.00 4.62 6.40
C LYS A 81 -3.52 3.27 6.85
N LEU A 82 -2.96 2.22 6.27
CA LEU A 82 -3.22 0.82 6.57
C LEU A 82 -2.04 0.29 7.39
N SER A 83 -2.31 -0.47 8.44
CA SER A 83 -1.27 -1.28 9.08
C SER A 83 -1.03 -2.53 8.23
N GLU A 84 0.23 -2.81 7.92
CA GLU A 84 0.60 -4.03 7.22
C GLU A 84 0.30 -5.24 8.10
N TRP A 85 -0.60 -6.12 7.64
CA TRP A 85 -0.89 -7.39 8.32
C TRP A 85 0.07 -8.51 7.91
N TYR A 86 0.76 -8.38 6.77
CA TYR A 86 1.69 -9.38 6.26
C TYR A 86 2.76 -8.76 5.35
N ASP A 87 3.98 -9.29 5.43
CA ASP A 87 5.11 -8.93 4.56
C ASP A 87 4.91 -9.55 3.16
N HIS A 88 4.07 -8.92 2.33
CA HIS A 88 3.96 -9.29 0.93
C HIS A 88 5.19 -8.78 0.17
N GLN A 89 6.13 -9.67 -0.07
CA GLN A 89 7.23 -9.41 -0.98
C GLN A 89 6.73 -9.63 -2.40
N VAL A 90 6.80 -8.59 -3.23
CA VAL A 90 6.46 -8.68 -4.65
C VAL A 90 7.74 -8.62 -5.43
N HIS A 91 7.91 -9.53 -6.39
CA HIS A 91 9.07 -9.53 -7.28
C HIS A 91 8.70 -8.83 -8.60
N GLY A 92 9.45 -7.79 -8.97
CA GLY A 92 9.31 -7.09 -10.25
C GLY A 92 8.77 -5.66 -10.13
N THR A 93 8.41 -5.05 -11.26
CA THR A 93 7.91 -3.67 -11.31
C THR A 93 6.51 -3.56 -10.69
N TYR A 94 6.46 -3.24 -9.41
CA TYR A 94 5.22 -3.07 -8.65
C TYR A 94 4.85 -1.60 -8.53
N GLY A 95 3.67 -1.22 -9.03
CA GLY A 95 3.20 0.16 -9.10
C GLY A 95 1.78 0.36 -8.57
N PRO A 96 1.25 1.60 -8.70
CA PRO A 96 -0.14 1.90 -8.35
C PRO A 96 -1.15 1.00 -9.07
N GLU A 97 -0.83 0.57 -10.29
CA GLU A 97 -1.68 -0.30 -11.09
C GLU A 97 -1.83 -1.69 -10.46
N GLU A 98 -0.74 -2.35 -10.06
CA GLU A 98 -0.78 -3.64 -9.38
C GLU A 98 -1.46 -3.54 -8.01
N ALA A 99 -1.06 -2.55 -7.22
CA ALA A 99 -1.56 -2.35 -5.87
C ALA A 99 -3.08 -2.15 -5.83
N LEU A 100 -3.64 -1.43 -6.80
CA LEU A 100 -5.10 -1.23 -6.90
C LEU A 100 -5.84 -2.56 -7.15
N ILE A 101 -5.28 -3.42 -8.00
CA ILE A 101 -5.93 -4.69 -8.35
C ILE A 101 -5.86 -5.67 -7.18
N GLU A 102 -4.71 -5.75 -6.50
CA GLU A 102 -4.58 -6.59 -5.31
C GLU A 102 -5.48 -6.07 -4.17
N ALA A 103 -5.60 -4.76 -4.01
CA ALA A 103 -6.52 -4.17 -3.03
C ALA A 103 -7.97 -4.65 -3.26
N LEU A 104 -8.42 -4.69 -4.52
CA LEU A 104 -9.74 -5.23 -4.88
C LEU A 104 -9.90 -6.72 -4.57
N GLN A 105 -8.82 -7.50 -4.60
CA GLN A 105 -8.85 -8.93 -4.29
C GLN A 105 -8.98 -9.19 -2.78
N THR A 106 -8.49 -8.30 -1.93
CA THR A 106 -8.63 -8.44 -0.47
C THR A 106 -10.08 -8.44 0.01
N LYS A 107 -11.02 -7.85 -0.76
CA LYS A 107 -12.43 -7.62 -0.40
C LYS A 107 -12.62 -6.84 0.90
N SER A 108 -11.55 -6.27 1.46
CA SER A 108 -11.61 -5.46 2.67
C SER A 108 -12.05 -4.06 2.30
N PHE A 109 -13.16 -3.61 2.87
CA PHE A 109 -13.69 -2.25 2.68
C PHE A 109 -12.59 -1.20 2.88
N ARG A 110 -11.85 -1.29 3.99
CA ARG A 110 -10.83 -0.29 4.35
C ARG A 110 -9.70 -0.23 3.31
N VAL A 111 -9.25 -1.38 2.84
CA VAL A 111 -8.17 -1.47 1.84
C VAL A 111 -8.66 -0.93 0.49
N ILE A 112 -9.86 -1.32 0.07
CA ILE A 112 -10.46 -0.84 -1.19
C ILE A 112 -10.65 0.68 -1.13
N SER A 113 -11.17 1.21 -0.03
CA SER A 113 -11.38 2.64 0.15
C SER A 113 -10.07 3.43 0.12
N ALA A 114 -9.03 2.96 0.82
CA ALA A 114 -7.71 3.59 0.76
C ALA A 114 -7.09 3.54 -0.63
N SER A 115 -7.32 2.45 -1.39
CA SER A 115 -6.80 2.30 -2.75
C SER A 115 -7.41 3.26 -3.77
N MET A 116 -8.56 3.88 -3.49
CA MET A 116 -9.19 4.85 -4.40
C MET A 116 -8.28 6.04 -4.74
N PHE A 117 -7.42 6.46 -3.79
CA PHE A 117 -6.46 7.54 -4.01
C PHE A 117 -5.40 7.21 -5.08
N LEU A 118 -5.16 5.91 -5.35
CA LEU A 118 -4.22 5.47 -6.38
C LEU A 118 -4.63 5.93 -7.78
N PHE A 119 -5.92 6.17 -8.05
CA PHE A 119 -6.38 6.67 -9.34
C PHE A 119 -5.82 8.04 -9.74
N ASN A 120 -5.34 8.84 -8.78
CA ASN A 120 -4.61 10.07 -9.09
C ASN A 120 -3.19 9.80 -9.61
N HIS A 121 -2.63 8.64 -9.29
CA HIS A 121 -1.24 8.26 -9.56
C HIS A 121 -1.09 7.20 -10.66
N ILE A 122 -2.19 6.61 -11.12
CA ILE A 122 -2.16 5.68 -12.27
C ILE A 122 -1.77 6.44 -13.54
N THR A 123 -0.62 6.07 -14.10
CA THR A 123 -0.07 6.66 -15.34
C THR A 123 -0.33 5.74 -16.51
N ASN A 124 -0.23 4.43 -16.30
CA ASN A 124 -0.27 3.43 -17.34
C ASN A 124 -1.62 2.70 -17.35
N TRP A 125 -2.65 3.39 -17.84
CA TRP A 125 -3.98 2.80 -18.04
C TRP A 125 -3.99 1.51 -18.89
N PRO A 126 -3.20 1.37 -19.98
CA PRO A 126 -3.07 0.09 -20.69
C PRO A 126 -2.64 -1.06 -19.79
N LYS A 127 -1.62 -0.84 -18.94
CA LYS A 127 -1.11 -1.84 -18.00
C LYS A 127 -2.18 -2.22 -16.98
N LEU A 128 -2.82 -1.23 -16.34
CA LEU A 128 -3.92 -1.48 -15.41
C LEU A 128 -5.05 -2.29 -16.05
N TYR A 129 -5.46 -1.90 -17.26
CA TYR A 129 -6.50 -2.58 -18.00
C TYR A 129 -6.15 -4.04 -18.30
N LYS A 130 -4.91 -4.30 -18.74
CA LYS A 130 -4.41 -5.65 -19.02
C LYS A 130 -4.50 -6.54 -17.76
N ILE A 131 -3.93 -6.07 -16.65
CA ILE A 131 -3.91 -6.80 -15.37
C ILE A 131 -5.34 -7.04 -14.86
N ALA A 132 -6.20 -6.03 -14.94
CA ALA A 132 -7.58 -6.13 -14.49
C ALA A 132 -8.42 -7.09 -15.34
N LYS A 133 -8.12 -7.18 -16.65
CA LYS A 133 -8.77 -8.12 -17.56
C LYS A 133 -8.32 -9.56 -17.28
N GLU A 134 -7.02 -9.78 -17.08
CA GLU A 134 -6.48 -11.08 -16.68
C GLU A 134 -7.11 -11.59 -15.37
N LYS A 135 -7.30 -10.70 -14.39
CA LYS A 135 -7.95 -11.01 -13.11
C LYS A 135 -9.49 -10.90 -13.13
N ASN A 136 -10.10 -10.71 -14.30
CA ASN A 136 -11.56 -10.57 -14.48
C ASN A 136 -12.22 -9.54 -13.53
N CYS A 137 -11.52 -8.45 -13.20
CA CYS A 137 -12.00 -7.41 -12.27
C CYS A 137 -12.07 -6.01 -12.90
N TRP A 138 -11.91 -5.89 -14.22
CA TRP A 138 -11.95 -4.61 -14.93
C TRP A 138 -13.21 -3.78 -14.64
N GLN A 139 -14.39 -4.40 -14.57
CA GLN A 139 -15.63 -3.67 -14.27
C GLN A 139 -15.60 -3.07 -12.86
N LYS A 140 -15.00 -3.79 -11.90
CA LYS A 140 -14.83 -3.31 -10.52
C LYS A 140 -13.91 -2.10 -10.46
N VAL A 141 -12.83 -2.12 -11.24
CA VAL A 141 -11.91 -0.96 -11.39
C VAL A 141 -12.65 0.24 -11.97
N GLY A 142 -13.44 0.04 -13.02
CA GLY A 142 -14.22 1.10 -13.66
C GLY A 142 -15.27 1.71 -12.73
N ALA A 143 -16.00 0.87 -12.00
CA ALA A 143 -16.98 1.29 -11.00
C ALA A 143 -16.29 2.07 -9.87
N LEU A 144 -15.18 1.54 -9.33
CA LEU A 144 -14.40 2.19 -8.27
C LEU A 144 -13.82 3.52 -8.73
N TYR A 145 -13.39 3.63 -9.99
CA TYR A 145 -12.91 4.89 -10.58
C TYR A 145 -14.01 5.95 -10.62
N ASP A 146 -15.22 5.60 -11.11
CA ASP A 146 -16.33 6.54 -11.18
C ASP A 146 -16.79 6.95 -9.76
N VAL A 147 -16.74 6.05 -8.78
CA VAL A 147 -16.94 6.38 -7.36
C VAL A 147 -15.86 7.33 -6.86
N ALA A 148 -14.58 6.99 -7.02
CA ALA A 148 -13.45 7.80 -6.56
C ALA A 148 -13.50 9.23 -7.14
N LYS A 149 -13.89 9.36 -8.41
CA LYS A 149 -14.06 10.65 -9.09
C LYS A 149 -15.11 11.55 -8.44
N MET A 150 -16.12 11.00 -7.76
CA MET A 150 -17.14 11.79 -7.06
C MET A 150 -16.59 12.47 -5.81
N PHE A 151 -15.60 11.86 -5.15
CA PHE A 151 -15.11 12.30 -3.83
C PHE A 151 -13.73 12.96 -3.87
N PHE A 152 -12.89 12.56 -4.83
CA PHE A 152 -11.48 12.97 -4.91
C PHE A 152 -11.08 13.35 -6.34
N LYS A 153 -9.98 14.10 -6.46
CA LYS A 153 -9.33 14.36 -7.75
C LYS A 153 -8.66 13.09 -8.22
N VAL A 154 -9.06 12.60 -9.38
CA VAL A 154 -8.49 11.42 -10.04
C VAL A 154 -7.95 11.79 -11.41
N ARG A 155 -6.94 11.06 -11.89
CA ARG A 155 -6.41 11.26 -13.23
C ARG A 155 -7.42 10.76 -14.26
N LYS A 156 -7.59 11.49 -15.36
CA LYS A 156 -8.60 11.16 -16.37
C LYS A 156 -8.31 9.80 -17.01
N MET A 157 -9.23 8.85 -16.84
CA MET A 157 -9.23 7.58 -17.56
C MET A 157 -9.56 7.81 -19.05
N PRO A 158 -8.76 7.25 -20.00
CA PRO A 158 -9.06 7.32 -21.43
C PRO A 158 -10.41 6.71 -21.80
N LEU A 159 -11.13 7.34 -22.74
CA LEU A 159 -12.50 6.96 -23.12
C LEU A 159 -12.62 5.52 -23.63
N LYS A 160 -11.58 5.01 -24.31
CA LYS A 160 -11.55 3.64 -24.85
C LYS A 160 -11.77 2.56 -23.78
N TYR A 161 -11.31 2.82 -22.56
CA TYR A 161 -11.46 1.90 -21.44
C TYR A 161 -12.84 2.06 -20.76
N ARG A 162 -13.47 3.23 -20.89
CA ARG A 162 -14.77 3.55 -20.27
C ARG A 162 -15.98 3.01 -21.02
N LYS A 163 -15.84 2.70 -22.32
CA LYS A 163 -16.95 2.36 -23.23
C LYS A 163 -17.18 0.85 -23.41
N GLN A 164 -16.56 -0.01 -22.61
CA GLN A 164 -16.74 -1.45 -22.77
C GLN A 164 -18.03 -1.97 -22.14
N THR A 165 -18.90 -2.50 -22.98
CA THR A 165 -20.14 -3.19 -22.61
C THR A 165 -19.85 -4.64 -22.26
N TYR A 166 -20.29 -5.09 -21.08
CA TYR A 166 -20.21 -6.50 -20.66
C TYR A 166 -21.59 -7.06 -20.33
N LYS A 167 -21.75 -8.39 -20.43
CA LYS A 167 -23.04 -9.07 -20.24
C LYS A 167 -23.32 -9.48 -18.78
N ASN A 168 -22.29 -9.74 -17.96
CA ASN A 168 -22.47 -10.35 -16.62
C ASN A 168 -22.29 -9.35 -15.46
N LYS A 169 -23.03 -9.57 -14.37
CA LYS A 169 -22.91 -8.80 -13.12
C LYS A 169 -21.73 -9.30 -12.28
N GLN A 170 -20.89 -8.41 -11.76
CA GLN A 170 -19.77 -8.76 -10.88
C GLN A 170 -19.80 -7.92 -9.60
N TYR A 171 -19.62 -8.50 -8.42
CA TYR A 171 -19.76 -7.77 -7.14
C TYR A 171 -18.41 -7.25 -6.62
N LEU A 172 -18.34 -5.98 -6.20
CA LEU A 172 -17.16 -5.42 -5.51
C LEU A 172 -16.98 -6.06 -4.12
N ILE A 173 -18.05 -6.07 -3.31
CA ILE A 173 -18.20 -6.78 -2.02
C ILE A 173 -19.65 -7.29 -1.98
N ARG A 174 -19.92 -8.46 -1.39
CA ARG A 174 -21.18 -9.20 -1.59
C ARG A 174 -22.36 -8.73 -0.71
N ASP A 175 -22.11 -7.95 0.34
CA ASP A 175 -23.07 -7.86 1.46
C ASP A 175 -23.59 -6.44 1.75
N TYR A 176 -23.58 -5.53 0.77
CA TYR A 176 -23.99 -4.15 0.97
C TYR A 176 -24.90 -3.64 -0.16
N GLU A 177 -26.14 -3.31 0.18
CA GLU A 177 -27.08 -2.62 -0.70
C GLU A 177 -26.96 -1.10 -0.54
N THR A 178 -26.87 -0.38 -1.65
CA THR A 178 -26.84 1.08 -1.70
C THR A 178 -28.15 1.65 -2.23
N LYS A 179 -28.70 2.67 -1.55
CA LYS A 179 -29.98 3.32 -1.91
C LYS A 179 -29.81 4.66 -2.64
N GLU A 180 -28.60 5.02 -3.05
CA GLU A 180 -28.31 6.36 -3.56
C GLU A 180 -28.32 6.46 -5.09
N LYS A 181 -28.96 7.51 -5.61
CA LYS A 181 -29.16 7.74 -7.05
C LYS A 181 -27.87 7.69 -7.86
N ASN A 182 -26.78 8.28 -7.35
CA ASN A 182 -25.50 8.32 -8.04
C ASN A 182 -24.83 6.94 -8.13
N PHE A 183 -24.86 6.16 -7.05
CA PHE A 183 -24.33 4.80 -7.06
C PHE A 183 -25.17 3.90 -7.96
N ILE A 184 -26.49 4.00 -7.93
CA ILE A 184 -27.38 3.26 -8.85
C ILE A 184 -27.00 3.52 -10.32
N LEU A 185 -26.64 4.75 -10.70
CA LEU A 185 -26.20 5.06 -12.07
C LEU A 185 -24.86 4.39 -12.41
N ILE A 186 -23.90 4.39 -11.49
CA ILE A 186 -22.60 3.74 -11.68
C ILE A 186 -22.77 2.22 -11.73
N GLU A 187 -23.60 1.65 -10.86
CA GLU A 187 -23.93 0.22 -10.83
C GLU A 187 -24.56 -0.24 -12.14
N LYS A 188 -25.54 0.52 -12.65
CA LYS A 188 -26.18 0.24 -13.95
C LYS A 188 -25.17 0.31 -15.10
N LYS A 189 -24.29 1.31 -15.07
CA LYS A 189 -23.28 1.52 -16.11
C LYS A 189 -22.24 0.39 -16.17
N TRP A 190 -21.72 -0.02 -15.02
CA TRP A 190 -20.65 -1.02 -14.96
C TRP A 190 -21.13 -2.45 -14.74
N LYS A 191 -22.42 -2.63 -14.39
CA LYS A 191 -23.02 -3.89 -13.95
C LYS A 191 -22.31 -4.47 -12.72
N VAL A 192 -21.90 -3.59 -11.81
CA VAL A 192 -21.17 -3.94 -10.60
C VAL A 192 -21.85 -3.24 -9.43
N PRO A 193 -22.44 -3.97 -8.46
CA PRO A 193 -22.96 -3.33 -7.26
C PRO A 193 -21.84 -2.71 -6.45
N ILE A 194 -22.14 -1.53 -5.91
CA ILE A 194 -21.23 -0.69 -5.17
C ILE A 194 -21.55 -0.83 -3.68
N PRO A 195 -20.64 -1.45 -2.91
CA PRO A 195 -20.86 -1.76 -1.51
C PRO A 195 -20.47 -0.59 -0.59
N PHE A 196 -20.55 0.66 -1.05
CA PHE A 196 -20.14 1.84 -0.28
C PHE A 196 -21.36 2.67 0.09
N ARG A 197 -21.59 3.03 1.35
CA ARG A 197 -22.50 4.14 1.64
C ARG A 197 -21.73 5.45 1.50
N MET A 198 -22.40 6.53 1.11
CA MET A 198 -21.74 7.84 0.97
C MET A 198 -21.11 8.31 2.28
N GLY A 199 -21.77 8.02 3.40
CA GLY A 199 -21.22 8.27 4.74
C GLY A 199 -19.89 7.54 5.00
N ASP A 200 -19.72 6.33 4.49
CA ASP A 200 -18.49 5.56 4.71
C ASP A 200 -17.32 6.15 3.91
N ILE A 201 -17.58 6.68 2.71
CA ILE A 201 -16.55 7.36 1.89
C ILE A 201 -16.23 8.75 2.45
N HIS A 202 -17.23 9.46 2.98
CA HIS A 202 -17.00 10.74 3.64
C HIS A 202 -16.09 10.60 4.86
N LYS A 203 -16.27 9.56 5.68
CA LYS A 203 -15.35 9.25 6.78
C LYS A 203 -13.91 9.09 6.29
N VAL A 204 -13.68 8.41 5.16
CA VAL A 204 -12.34 8.25 4.56
C VAL A 204 -11.70 9.59 4.16
N LYS A 205 -12.50 10.61 3.84
CA LYS A 205 -12.01 11.94 3.47
C LYS A 205 -11.68 12.82 4.69
N TYR A 206 -12.40 12.63 5.80
CA TYR A 206 -12.38 13.56 6.94
C TYR A 206 -11.85 12.98 8.25
N ASP A 207 -11.80 11.65 8.42
CA ASP A 207 -11.19 11.02 9.59
C ASP A 207 -9.66 11.03 9.42
N ASN A 208 -9.02 12.01 10.05
CA ASN A 208 -7.60 11.96 10.37
C ASN A 208 -7.39 11.06 11.61
N PRO A 209 -6.40 10.15 11.63
CA PRO A 209 -5.79 9.73 12.89
C PRO A 209 -4.98 10.85 13.55
#